data_AF-A0A836PVT7-F1
#
_entry.id   AF-A0A836PVT7-F1
#
_cell.length_a   1.000
_cell.length_b   1.000
_cell.length_c   1.000
_cell.angle_alpha   90.00
_cell.angle_beta   90.00
_cell.angle_gamma   90.00
#
_symmetry.space_group_name_H-M   'P 1'
#
loop_
_entity.id
_entity.type
_entity.pdbx_description
1 polymer ?
#
loop_
_entity_poly.entity_id
_entity_poly.type
_entity_poly.pdbx_seq_one_letter_code
_entity_poly.pdbx_strand_id
1 'polypeptide(L)' 'MPQAILAIAGLIAITVALIGQGIEMRKIRIRTYGEGGVGHPNIFLDKKNVKWYILIAIGFILAYSAQLA' A
#
# COMPACT_ATOMS: atom_id res chain seq x y z
N MET A 1 22.60 -12.74 7.54
CA MET A 1 21.67 -12.13 8.53
C MET A 1 20.98 -10.87 7.99
N PRO A 2 21.66 -9.89 7.38
CA PRO A 2 21.01 -8.66 6.92
C PRO A 2 19.99 -8.87 5.79
N GLN A 3 20.19 -9.87 4.94
CA GLN A 3 19.26 -10.25 3.86
C GLN A 3 17.87 -10.59 4.41
N ALA A 4 17.80 -11.44 5.44
CA ALA A 4 16.54 -11.83 6.06
C ALA A 4 15.81 -10.63 6.68
N ILE A 5 16.56 -9.69 7.29
CA ILE A 5 15.99 -8.48 7.89
C ILE A 5 15.38 -7.60 6.80
N LEU A 6 16.08 -7.37 5.68
CA LEU A 6 15.58 -6.58 4.56
C LEU A 6 14.34 -7.21 3.91
N ALA A 7 14.34 -8.53 3.74
CA ALA A 7 13.20 -9.26 3.21
C ALA A 7 11.96 -9.12 4.11
N ILE A 8 12.12 -9.33 5.42
CA ILE A 8 11.04 -9.20 6.40
C ILE A 8 10.55 -7.75 6.47
N ALA A 9 11.45 -6.77 6.51
CA ALA A 9 11.08 -5.36 6.52
C ALA A 9 10.30 -4.96 5.25
N GLY A 10 10.72 -5.46 4.08
CA GLY A 10 10.00 -5.26 2.82
C GLY A 10 8.59 -5.83 2.85
N LEU A 11 8.41 -7.06 3.34
CA LEU A 11 7.10 -7.69 3.47
C LEU A 11 6.18 -6.95 4.44
N ILE A 12 6.71 -6.48 5.58
CA ILE A 12 5.96 -5.67 6.55
C ILE A 12 5.52 -4.36 5.88
N ALA A 13 6.42 -3.67 5.18
CA ALA A 13 6.10 -2.41 4.49
C ALA A 13 4.99 -2.59 3.45
N ILE A 14 5.06 -3.63 2.61
CA ILE A 14 4.01 -3.95 1.63
C ILE A 14 2.69 -4.24 2.33
N THR A 15 2.70 -5.07 3.37
CA THR A 15 1.48 -5.48 4.09
C THR A 15 0.78 -4.28 4.73
N VAL A 16 1.53 -3.44 5.45
CA VAL A 16 1.00 -2.20 6.05
C VAL A 16 0.46 -1.27 4.98
N ALA A 17 1.15 -1.14 3.85
CA ALA A 17 0.72 -0.28 2.76
C ALA A 17 -0.59 -0.73 2.13
N LEU A 18 -0.76 -2.04 1.87
CA LEU A 18 -1.99 -2.59 1.30
C LEU A 18 -3.18 -2.44 2.24
N ILE A 19 -3.00 -2.72 3.54
CA ILE A 19 -4.05 -2.54 4.55
C ILE A 19 -4.44 -1.06 4.64
N GLY A 20 -3.44 -0.17 4.76
CA GLY A 20 -3.65 1.27 4.84
C GLY A 20 -4.34 1.83 3.59
N GLN A 21 -3.97 1.34 2.41
CA GLN A 21 -4.60 1.66 1.14
C GLN A 21 -6.08 1.26 1.14
N GLY A 22 -6.41 0.03 1.53
CA GLY A 22 -7.81 -0.41 1.61
C GLY A 22 -8.66 0.45 2.56
N ILE A 23 -8.10 0.84 3.71
CA ILE A 23 -8.77 1.74 4.66
C ILE A 23 -8.98 3.13 4.06
N GLU A 24 -7.98 3.70 3.38
CA GLU A 24 -8.07 5.00 2.73
C GLU A 24 -9.10 4.97 1.58
N MET A 25 -9.12 3.91 0.78
CA MET A 25 -10.12 3.68 -0.26
C MET A 25 -11.53 3.60 0.32
N ARG A 26 -11.72 2.91 1.46
CA ARG A 26 -13.01 2.90 2.16
C ARG A 26 -13.43 4.31 2.58
N LYS A 27 -12.50 5.12 3.10
CA LYS A 27 -12.78 6.52 3.49
C LYS A 27 -13.16 7.38 2.28
N ILE A 28 -12.46 7.25 1.15
CA ILE A 28 -12.79 7.98 -0.08
C ILE A 28 -14.16 7.55 -0.59
N ARG A 29 -14.43 6.23 -0.64
CA ARG A 29 -15.71 5.68 -1.10
C ARG A 29 -16.87 6.25 -0.30
N ILE A 30 -16.82 6.16 1.03
CA ILE A 30 -17.90 6.66 1.91
C ILE A 30 -18.07 8.16 1.77
N ARG A 31 -16.97 8.93 1.70
CA ARG A 31 -17.03 10.39 1.55
C ARG A 31 -17.65 10.83 0.23
N THR A 32 -17.38 10.13 -0.87
CA THR A 32 -17.80 10.55 -2.22
C THR A 32 -19.12 9.94 -2.63
N TYR A 33 -19.42 8.69 -2.23
CA TYR A 33 -20.57 7.91 -2.70
C TYR A 33 -21.54 7.51 -1.59
N GLY A 34 -21.27 7.86 -0.33
CA GLY A 34 -22.07 7.47 0.83
C GLY A 34 -21.78 6.04 1.31
N GLU A 35 -22.40 5.63 2.43
CA GLU A 35 -22.14 4.33 3.06
C GLU A 35 -22.51 3.13 2.19
N GLY A 36 -23.61 3.23 1.43
CA GLY A 36 -24.11 2.18 0.52
C GLY A 36 -23.59 2.26 -0.92
N GLY A 37 -22.74 3.25 -1.23
CA GLY A 37 -22.21 3.44 -2.58
C GLY A 37 -21.11 2.43 -2.93
N VAL A 38 -21.20 1.82 -4.12
CA VAL A 38 -20.24 0.80 -4.59
C VAL A 38 -18.86 1.41 -4.94
N GLY A 39 -18.79 2.73 -5.15
CA GLY A 39 -17.57 3.46 -5.50
C GLY A 39 -17.17 3.31 -6.98
N HIS A 40 -16.28 4.19 -7.46
CA HIS A 40 -15.73 4.12 -8.82
C HIS A 40 -14.26 3.65 -8.78
N PRO A 41 -13.76 2.91 -9.79
CA PRO A 41 -12.34 2.52 -9.89
C PRO A 41 -11.35 3.68 -9.82
N ASN A 42 -11.79 4.92 -10.04
CA ASN A 42 -10.93 6.10 -9.95
C ASN A 42 -10.47 6.38 -8.50
N ILE A 43 -11.09 5.74 -7.50
CA ILE A 43 -10.63 5.77 -6.11
C ILE A 43 -9.17 5.26 -6.01
N PHE A 44 -8.77 4.30 -6.85
CA PHE A 44 -7.38 3.82 -6.89
C PHE A 44 -6.39 4.89 -7.30
N LEU A 45 -6.80 5.88 -8.09
CA LEU A 45 -5.96 6.97 -8.57
C LEU A 45 -6.08 8.24 -7.71
N ASP A 46 -6.86 8.22 -6.63
CA ASP A 46 -6.97 9.35 -5.72
C ASP A 46 -5.59 9.68 -5.10
N LYS A 47 -5.24 10.97 -5.06
CA LYS A 47 -3.98 11.46 -4.51
C LYS A 47 -3.70 11.00 -3.07
N LYS A 48 -4.73 10.69 -2.28
CA LYS A 48 -4.58 10.14 -0.92
C LYS A 48 -3.99 8.73 -0.90
N ASN A 49 -4.09 7.99 -2.01
CA ASN A 49 -3.50 6.66 -2.16
C ASN A 49 -2.04 6.69 -2.60
N VAL A 50 -1.51 7.82 -3.10
CA VAL A 50 -0.12 7.95 -3.57
C VAL A 50 0.90 7.53 -2.49
N LYS A 51 0.68 7.93 -1.23
CA LYS A 51 1.55 7.54 -0.11
C LYS A 51 1.66 6.03 0.06
N TRP A 52 0.57 5.29 -0.19
CA TRP A 52 0.56 3.84 -0.06
C TRP A 52 1.29 3.16 -1.22
N TYR A 53 1.15 3.66 -2.45
CA TYR A 53 1.94 3.17 -3.60
C TYR A 53 3.44 3.40 -3.42
N ILE A 54 3.84 4.56 -2.87
CA ILE A 54 5.24 4.83 -2.55
C ILE A 54 5.76 3.80 -1.53
N LEU A 55 4.98 3.50 -0.47
CA LEU A 55 5.37 2.52 0.53
C LEU A 55 5.44 1.09 -0.03
N ILE A 56 4.53 0.71 -0.94
CA ILE A 56 4.58 -0.56 -1.67
C ILE A 56 5.88 -0.64 -2.49
N ALA A 57 6.21 0.41 -3.24
CA ALA A 57 7.42 0.46 -4.05
C ALA A 57 8.69 0.33 -3.19
N ILE A 58 8.76 1.04 -2.06
CA ILE A 58 9.86 0.90 -1.09
C ILE A 58 9.95 -0.52 -0.56
N GLY A 59 8.82 -1.13 -0.20
CA GLY A 59 8.80 -2.51 0.30
C GLY A 59 9.30 -3.53 -0.74
N PHE A 60 8.93 -3.37 -2.01
CA PHE A 60 9.49 -4.19 -3.10
C PHE A 60 10.98 -3.95 -3.30
N ILE A 61 11.46 -2.71 -3.24
CA ILE A 61 12.89 -2.39 -3.33
C ILE A 61 13.66 -3.09 -2.20
N LEU A 62 13.16 -3.05 -0.97
CA LEU A 62 13.79 -3.74 0.16
C LEU A 62 13.81 -5.27 -0.03
N ALA A 63 12.69 -5.86 -0.43
CA ALA A 63 12.59 -7.29 -0.66
C ALA A 63 13.46 -7.78 -1.83
N TYR A 64 13.54 -6.99 -2.90
CA TYR A 64 14.41 -7.30 -4.05
C TYR A 64 15.88 -7.11 -3.71
N SER A 65 16.24 -6.05 -2.99
CA SER A 65 17.61 -5.80 -2.55
C SER A 65 18.11 -6.92 -1.63
N ALA A 66 17.23 -7.51 -0.81
CA ALA A 66 17.55 -8.65 0.03
C ALA A 66 18.00 -9.90 -0.77
N GLN A 67 17.57 -10.05 -2.02
CA GLN A 67 17.95 -11.16 -2.90
C GLN A 67 19.30 -10.94 -3.58
N LEU A 68 19.72 -9.68 -3.70
CA LEU A 68 20.97 -9.27 -4.37
C LEU A 68 22.11 -8.97 -3.37
N ALA A 69 21.84 -9.05 -2.07
CA ALA A 69 22.74 -8.67 -0.98
C ALA A 69 23.36 -9.87 -0.24
#